data_AF-A0A1P8NI86-F1
#
_entry.id   AF-A0A1P8NI86-F1
#
_cell.length_a   1.000
_cell.length_b   1.000
_cell.length_c   1.000
_cell.angle_alpha   90.00
_cell.angle_beta   90.00
_cell.angle_gamma   90.00
#
_symmetry.space_group_name_H-M   'P 1'
#
loop_
_entity.id
_entity.type
_entity.pdbx_description
1 polymer ?
#
loop_
_entity_poly.entity_id
_entity_poly.type
_entity_poly.pdbx_seq_one_letter_code
_entity_poly.pdbx_strand_id
1 'polypeptide(L)'
;MGVITMAQCWLYIFENAKQKKVYIGIGNSLERIFGKHNADADALREESTTVILQTVEPFSSRADARKAEAVAIHVASFAGMEVVVDDESPGLVTNRAGVVSTRELGPAIALRDGEVHAEELGDAVFVSISAAEMDVRPTPFGGREAASFATRAQKYWNISAAKRPGIRHLVALLKGGGNVVLGSWRVDSEKRWEPISDWESLGSPYRSRVVIPLVDPSEDNFRDIKGKRLVGLRANSGPVYGNSVS
;
A
#
# COMPACT_ATOMS: atom_id res chain seq x y z
N MET A 1 -33.45 26.65 -3.62
CA MET A 1 -32.27 25.94 -3.07
C MET A 1 -32.31 24.52 -3.60
N GLY A 2 -31.42 24.17 -4.54
CA GLY A 2 -31.37 22.80 -5.06
C GLY A 2 -30.70 21.89 -4.04
N VAL A 3 -31.40 20.84 -3.62
CA VAL A 3 -30.80 19.78 -2.79
C VAL A 3 -29.80 19.05 -3.68
N ILE A 4 -28.51 19.17 -3.37
CA ILE A 4 -27.50 18.31 -3.97
C ILE A 4 -27.76 16.92 -3.37
N THR A 5 -28.46 16.06 -4.11
CA THR A 5 -28.58 14.65 -3.75
C THR A 5 -27.21 14.01 -3.90
N MET A 6 -26.56 13.77 -2.75
CA MET A 6 -25.34 12.96 -2.69
C MET A 6 -25.64 11.60 -3.32
N ALA A 7 -24.84 11.18 -4.30
CA ALA A 7 -25.08 9.94 -5.03
C ALA A 7 -25.02 8.72 -4.09
N GLN A 8 -26.19 8.12 -3.83
CA GLN A 8 -26.36 6.91 -3.04
C GLN A 8 -25.87 5.69 -3.82
N CYS A 9 -25.27 4.73 -3.11
CA CYS A 9 -24.70 3.54 -3.74
C CYS A 9 -24.88 2.31 -2.84
N TRP A 10 -25.36 1.21 -3.40
CA TRP A 10 -25.58 -0.06 -2.70
C TRP A 10 -24.48 -1.05 -3.04
N LEU A 11 -24.12 -1.88 -2.07
CA LEU A 11 -23.28 -3.06 -2.27
C LEU A 11 -24.21 -4.28 -2.43
N TYR A 12 -23.93 -5.14 -3.39
CA TYR A 12 -24.63 -6.39 -3.61
C TYR A 12 -23.67 -7.56 -3.82
N ILE A 13 -24.13 -8.76 -3.48
CA ILE A 13 -23.35 -9.99 -3.45
C ILE A 13 -24.19 -11.10 -4.08
N PHE A 14 -23.60 -11.84 -5.01
CA PHE A 14 -24.10 -13.13 -5.47
C PHE A 14 -23.24 -14.22 -4.82
N GLU A 15 -23.79 -14.92 -3.83
CA GLU A 15 -23.07 -15.91 -3.05
C GLU A 15 -23.54 -17.32 -3.40
N ASN A 16 -22.62 -18.18 -3.84
CA ASN A 16 -22.89 -19.60 -4.01
C ASN A 16 -21.93 -20.42 -3.14
N ALA A 17 -22.36 -20.69 -1.91
CA ALA A 17 -21.57 -21.44 -0.94
C ALA A 17 -21.24 -22.87 -1.39
N LYS A 18 -22.09 -23.51 -2.21
CA LYS A 18 -21.86 -24.87 -2.72
C LYS A 18 -20.70 -24.92 -3.69
N GLN A 19 -20.64 -23.95 -4.61
CA GLN A 19 -19.56 -23.81 -5.58
C GLN A 19 -18.34 -23.06 -5.00
N LYS A 20 -18.46 -22.52 -3.77
CA LYS A 20 -17.50 -21.59 -3.15
C LYS A 20 -17.18 -20.38 -4.04
N LYS A 21 -18.19 -19.87 -4.75
CA LYS A 21 -18.06 -18.73 -5.66
C LYS A 21 -18.81 -17.51 -5.12
N VAL A 22 -18.25 -16.34 -5.36
CA VAL A 22 -18.90 -15.07 -5.02
C VAL A 22 -18.67 -14.01 -6.08
N TYR A 23 -19.70 -13.25 -6.42
CA TYR A 23 -19.57 -11.97 -7.13
C TYR A 23 -19.94 -10.84 -6.18
N ILE A 24 -19.15 -9.78 -6.16
CA ILE A 24 -19.39 -8.60 -5.30
C ILE A 24 -19.35 -7.38 -6.21
N GLY A 25 -20.36 -6.52 -6.09
CA GLY A 25 -20.50 -5.34 -6.94
C GLY A 25 -21.18 -4.18 -6.23
N ILE A 26 -21.02 -2.98 -6.79
CA ILE A 26 -21.72 -1.76 -6.34
C ILE A 26 -22.62 -1.15 -7.41
N GLY A 27 -23.75 -0.59 -7.01
CA GLY A 27 -24.78 -0.02 -7.89
C GLY A 27 -25.33 1.30 -7.36
N ASN A 28 -25.75 2.19 -8.26
CA ASN A 28 -26.41 3.45 -7.86
C ASN A 28 -27.94 3.29 -7.72
N SER A 29 -28.44 2.05 -7.79
CA SER A 29 -29.86 1.71 -7.63
C SER A 29 -29.99 0.24 -7.22
N LEU A 30 -31.15 -0.11 -6.66
CA LEU A 30 -31.45 -1.49 -6.24
C LEU A 30 -31.64 -2.43 -7.43
N GLU A 31 -32.06 -1.91 -8.58
CA GLU A 31 -32.26 -2.68 -9.81
C GLU A 31 -30.94 -3.13 -10.45
N ARG A 32 -29.79 -2.60 -9.98
CA ARG A 32 -28.47 -2.95 -10.52
C ARG A 32 -28.21 -4.46 -10.47
N ILE A 33 -28.78 -5.19 -9.50
CA ILE A 33 -28.64 -6.65 -9.39
C ILE A 33 -29.20 -7.42 -10.61
N PHE A 34 -30.15 -6.83 -11.34
CA PHE A 34 -30.74 -7.38 -12.55
C PHE A 34 -30.17 -6.76 -13.84
N GLY A 35 -29.26 -5.79 -13.70
CA GLY A 35 -28.56 -5.21 -14.85
C GLY A 35 -27.63 -6.22 -15.49
N LYS A 36 -27.09 -5.87 -16.66
CA LYS A 36 -26.08 -6.70 -17.33
C LYS A 36 -24.78 -6.72 -16.53
N HIS A 37 -24.21 -7.92 -16.35
CA HIS A 37 -22.87 -8.16 -15.83
C HIS A 37 -22.01 -8.87 -16.91
N ASN A 38 -20.81 -9.33 -16.56
CA ASN A 38 -20.10 -10.28 -17.40
C ASN A 38 -20.76 -11.66 -17.34
N ALA A 39 -20.39 -12.51 -18.30
CA ALA A 39 -20.94 -13.86 -18.45
C ALA A 39 -20.81 -14.71 -17.18
N ASP A 40 -19.69 -14.63 -16.45
CA ASP A 40 -19.48 -15.45 -15.25
C ASP A 40 -20.35 -14.98 -14.07
N ALA A 41 -20.52 -13.66 -13.91
CA ALA A 41 -21.37 -13.08 -12.89
C ALA A 41 -22.85 -13.30 -13.19
N ASP A 42 -23.27 -13.20 -14.45
CA ASP A 42 -24.62 -13.53 -14.89
C ASP A 42 -24.91 -15.03 -14.71
N ALA A 43 -23.97 -15.91 -15.09
CA ALA A 43 -24.09 -17.34 -14.85
C ALA A 43 -24.21 -17.64 -13.34
N LEU A 44 -23.36 -17.05 -12.50
CA LEU A 44 -23.43 -17.21 -11.06
C LEU A 44 -24.77 -16.73 -10.49
N ARG A 45 -25.30 -15.59 -10.96
CA ARG A 45 -26.60 -15.05 -10.55
C ARG A 45 -27.76 -15.98 -10.89
N GLU A 46 -27.68 -16.68 -12.02
CA GLU A 46 -28.75 -17.54 -12.53
C GLU A 46 -28.76 -18.96 -11.92
N GLU A 47 -27.69 -19.35 -11.24
CA GLU A 47 -27.60 -20.61 -10.52
C GLU A 47 -28.65 -20.68 -9.39
N SER A 48 -29.45 -21.76 -9.39
CA SER A 48 -30.56 -21.96 -8.43
C SER A 48 -30.14 -21.96 -6.95
N THR A 49 -28.86 -22.23 -6.68
CA THR A 49 -28.31 -22.28 -5.31
C THR A 49 -27.61 -20.98 -4.90
N THR A 50 -27.61 -19.97 -5.77
CA THR A 50 -27.03 -18.67 -5.47
C THR A 50 -27.99 -17.83 -4.64
N VAL A 51 -27.48 -17.27 -3.55
CA VAL A 51 -28.17 -16.30 -2.72
C VAL A 51 -27.74 -14.90 -3.17
N ILE A 52 -28.72 -14.05 -3.45
CA ILE A 52 -28.48 -12.64 -3.81
C ILE A 52 -28.74 -11.78 -2.57
N LEU A 53 -27.70 -11.11 -2.09
CA LEU A 53 -27.75 -10.20 -0.94
C LEU A 53 -27.45 -8.78 -1.41
N GLN A 54 -28.04 -7.80 -0.74
CA GLN A 54 -27.71 -6.38 -0.95
C GLN A 54 -27.85 -5.62 0.36
N THR A 55 -27.11 -4.52 0.51
CA THR A 55 -27.29 -3.64 1.67
C THR A 55 -28.71 -3.09 1.68
N VAL A 56 -29.36 -3.07 2.85
CA VAL A 56 -30.73 -2.54 2.98
C VAL A 56 -30.74 -1.03 2.75
N GLU A 57 -29.73 -0.34 3.29
CA GLU A 57 -29.52 1.09 3.09
C GLU A 57 -28.31 1.33 2.16
N PRO A 58 -28.33 2.42 1.36
CA PRO A 58 -27.17 2.80 0.57
C PRO A 58 -26.05 3.37 1.43
N PHE A 59 -24.82 3.23 0.96
CA PHE A 59 -23.71 4.06 1.42
C PHE A 59 -23.93 5.53 1.02
N SER A 60 -23.41 6.43 1.86
CA SER A 60 -23.43 7.89 1.68
C SER A 60 -22.75 8.36 0.39
N SER A 61 -21.85 7.55 -0.16
CA SER A 61 -21.16 7.86 -1.41
C SER A 61 -20.72 6.59 -2.15
N ARG A 62 -20.54 6.71 -3.47
CA ARG A 62 -19.91 5.66 -4.28
C ARG A 62 -18.47 5.36 -3.83
N ALA A 63 -17.75 6.33 -3.29
CA ALA A 63 -16.40 6.12 -2.78
C ALA A 63 -16.40 5.22 -1.53
N ASP A 64 -17.36 5.39 -0.64
CA ASP A 64 -17.49 4.54 0.55
C ASP A 64 -17.99 3.13 0.18
N ALA A 65 -18.89 3.03 -0.80
CA ALA A 65 -19.30 1.75 -1.36
C ALA A 65 -18.12 0.98 -1.98
N ARG A 66 -17.20 1.66 -2.68
CA ARG A 66 -15.96 1.05 -3.21
C ARG A 66 -15.05 0.51 -2.11
N LYS A 67 -14.92 1.22 -0.99
CA LYS A 67 -14.14 0.72 0.16
C LYS A 67 -14.77 -0.55 0.74
N ALA A 68 -16.10 -0.56 0.92
CA ALA A 68 -16.81 -1.73 1.42
C ALA A 68 -16.71 -2.93 0.46
N GLU A 69 -16.83 -2.70 -0.85
CA GLU A 69 -16.62 -3.70 -1.90
C GLU A 69 -15.22 -4.32 -1.82
N ALA A 70 -14.18 -3.48 -1.71
CA ALA A 70 -12.80 -3.95 -1.58
C ALA A 70 -12.58 -4.82 -0.33
N VAL A 71 -13.17 -4.43 0.82
CA VAL A 71 -13.13 -5.23 2.06
C VAL A 71 -13.82 -6.58 1.87
N ALA A 72 -15.02 -6.58 1.30
CA ALA A 72 -15.78 -7.80 1.10
C ALA A 72 -15.06 -8.78 0.17
N ILE A 73 -14.47 -8.30 -0.93
CA ILE A 73 -13.65 -9.13 -1.84
C ILE A 73 -12.44 -9.71 -1.11
N HIS A 74 -11.72 -8.90 -0.34
CA HIS A 74 -10.54 -9.38 0.39
C HIS A 74 -10.91 -10.48 1.40
N VAL A 75 -11.95 -10.26 2.20
CA VAL A 75 -12.42 -11.24 3.21
C VAL A 75 -12.91 -12.52 2.54
N ALA A 76 -13.64 -12.42 1.42
CA ALA A 76 -14.10 -13.59 0.68
C ALA A 76 -12.94 -14.43 0.14
N SER A 77 -11.97 -13.79 -0.51
CA SER A 77 -10.75 -14.46 -0.98
C SER A 77 -9.99 -15.12 0.18
N PHE A 78 -9.84 -14.42 1.31
CA PHE A 78 -9.19 -14.96 2.52
C PHE A 78 -9.94 -16.17 3.10
N ALA A 79 -11.26 -16.17 3.03
CA ALA A 79 -12.11 -17.29 3.44
C ALA A 79 -12.08 -18.47 2.45
N GLY A 80 -11.32 -18.37 1.35
CA GLY A 80 -11.18 -19.41 0.34
C GLY A 80 -12.32 -19.46 -0.68
N MET A 81 -13.06 -18.37 -0.84
CA MET A 81 -14.06 -18.22 -1.90
C MET A 81 -13.38 -17.77 -3.20
N GLU A 82 -13.80 -18.35 -4.32
CA GLU A 82 -13.43 -17.90 -5.65
C GLU A 82 -14.25 -16.65 -6.01
N VAL A 83 -13.58 -15.51 -6.10
CA VAL A 83 -14.23 -14.24 -6.47
C VAL A 83 -14.33 -14.14 -7.99
N VAL A 84 -15.55 -14.07 -8.50
CA VAL A 84 -15.86 -13.85 -9.91
C VAL A 84 -15.58 -12.40 -10.26
N VAL A 85 -14.64 -12.18 -11.18
CA VAL A 85 -14.18 -10.85 -11.59
C VAL A 85 -14.84 -10.42 -12.90
N ASP A 86 -15.01 -9.10 -13.05
CA ASP A 86 -15.48 -8.48 -14.29
C ASP A 86 -14.29 -8.12 -15.18
N ASP A 87 -14.10 -8.86 -16.29
CA ASP A 87 -12.87 -8.81 -17.10
C ASP A 87 -12.97 -8.06 -18.43
N GLU A 88 -14.06 -7.32 -18.70
CA GLU A 88 -14.20 -6.53 -19.94
C GLU A 88 -13.76 -5.04 -19.80
N SER A 89 -12.45 -4.82 -19.66
CA SER A 89 -11.65 -3.67 -20.19
C SER A 89 -12.01 -2.19 -19.79
N PRO A 90 -11.22 -1.21 -20.27
CA PRO A 90 -10.31 -0.37 -19.50
C PRO A 90 -10.98 0.90 -18.96
N GLY A 91 -11.04 1.05 -17.63
CA GLY A 91 -11.41 2.34 -17.03
C GLY A 91 -11.81 2.30 -15.57
N LEU A 92 -12.34 1.18 -15.07
CA LEU A 92 -12.79 1.06 -13.69
C LEU A 92 -12.69 -0.40 -13.23
N VAL A 93 -11.48 -0.78 -12.83
CA VAL A 93 -11.14 -2.08 -12.27
C VAL A 93 -11.45 -2.06 -10.77
N THR A 94 -12.70 -2.26 -10.36
CA THR A 94 -13.03 -2.45 -8.93
C THR A 94 -12.90 -3.92 -8.51
N ASN A 95 -13.33 -4.85 -9.36
CA ASN A 95 -13.45 -6.26 -8.95
C ASN A 95 -12.13 -7.03 -9.02
N ARG A 96 -11.33 -6.85 -10.09
CA ARG A 96 -10.01 -7.50 -10.20
C ARG A 96 -8.96 -6.90 -9.26
N ALA A 97 -9.08 -5.62 -8.94
CA ALA A 97 -8.25 -4.96 -7.94
C ALA A 97 -8.47 -5.58 -6.54
N GLY A 98 -9.72 -5.86 -6.14
CA GLY A 98 -9.98 -6.44 -4.81
C GLY A 98 -9.32 -7.80 -4.54
N VAL A 99 -9.06 -8.61 -5.56
CA VAL A 99 -8.52 -9.99 -5.42
C VAL A 99 -7.00 -10.01 -5.27
N VAL A 100 -6.30 -9.04 -5.87
CA VAL A 100 -4.84 -8.99 -6.08
C VAL A 100 -4.23 -7.79 -5.34
N SER A 101 -4.77 -6.60 -5.59
CA SER A 101 -4.36 -5.35 -4.94
C SER A 101 -5.44 -4.26 -5.07
N THR A 102 -5.96 -3.78 -3.95
CA THR A 102 -6.96 -2.69 -3.96
C THR A 102 -6.30 -1.36 -3.60
N ARG A 103 -6.75 -0.27 -4.25
CA ARG A 103 -6.38 1.10 -3.85
C ARG A 103 -7.04 1.52 -2.53
N GLU A 104 -8.11 0.82 -2.14
CA GLU A 104 -8.93 1.15 -0.98
C GLU A 104 -8.46 0.44 0.29
N LEU A 105 -7.82 -0.74 0.17
CA LEU A 105 -7.12 -1.40 1.29
C LEU A 105 -5.61 -1.34 1.08
N GLY A 106 -4.99 -0.45 1.85
CA GLY A 106 -3.57 -0.51 2.14
C GLY A 106 -3.33 -1.24 3.45
N PRO A 107 -2.07 -1.61 3.71
CA PRO A 107 -1.73 -2.11 5.02
C PRO A 107 -1.90 -1.04 6.12
N ALA A 108 -2.22 -1.49 7.33
CA ALA A 108 -2.44 -0.61 8.47
C ALA A 108 -1.16 0.11 8.90
N ILE A 109 -1.12 1.43 8.84
CA ILE A 109 0.02 2.21 9.32
C ILE A 109 -0.16 2.44 10.83
N ALA A 110 0.67 1.79 11.65
CA ALA A 110 0.68 2.00 13.09
C ALA A 110 1.27 3.39 13.40
N LEU A 111 0.40 4.34 13.72
CA LEU A 111 0.78 5.67 14.15
C LEU A 111 1.06 5.68 15.66
N ARG A 112 2.09 6.41 16.06
CA ARG A 112 2.40 6.72 17.45
C ARG A 112 2.36 8.22 17.63
N ASP A 113 1.89 8.65 18.79
CA ASP A 113 1.92 10.06 19.17
C ASP A 113 3.37 10.55 19.23
N GLY A 114 3.56 11.81 18.82
CA GLY A 114 4.83 12.50 18.83
C GLY A 114 5.32 12.91 17.44
N GLU A 115 6.09 13.99 17.44
CA GLU A 115 6.80 14.51 16.28
C GLU A 115 8.30 14.32 16.49
N VAL A 116 9.02 14.16 15.38
CA VAL A 116 10.48 14.07 15.36
C VAL A 116 10.96 15.11 14.38
N HIS A 117 11.87 15.98 14.83
CA HIS A 117 12.38 17.05 13.98
C HIS A 117 13.57 16.55 13.17
N ALA A 118 13.58 16.81 11.86
CA ALA A 118 14.65 16.33 10.98
C ALA A 118 16.03 16.87 11.37
N GLU A 119 16.10 18.02 12.02
CA GLU A 119 17.33 18.61 12.58
C GLU A 119 17.97 17.77 13.69
N GLU A 120 17.16 17.04 14.47
CA GLU A 120 17.63 16.11 15.51
C GLU A 120 18.31 14.86 14.91
N LEU A 121 18.12 14.66 13.60
CA LEU A 121 18.60 13.52 12.82
C LEU A 121 19.58 13.97 11.73
N GLY A 122 20.49 14.90 12.07
CA GLY A 122 21.43 15.53 11.13
C GLY A 122 22.37 14.56 10.38
N ASP A 123 22.63 13.38 10.94
CA ASP A 123 23.43 12.30 10.37
C ASP A 123 22.59 11.19 9.70
N ALA A 124 21.29 11.44 9.51
CA ALA A 124 20.39 10.53 8.83
C ALA A 124 20.32 10.78 7.32
N VAL A 125 20.06 9.70 6.58
CA VAL A 125 19.48 9.76 5.25
C VAL A 125 18.01 9.34 5.33
N PHE A 126 17.15 10.17 4.77
CA PHE A 126 15.71 9.94 4.67
C PHE A 126 15.37 9.39 3.30
N VAL A 127 14.60 8.31 3.25
CA VAL A 127 14.18 7.67 2.00
C VAL A 127 12.67 7.45 1.97
N SER A 128 12.02 7.77 0.86
CA SER A 128 10.55 7.66 0.73
C SER A 128 10.15 6.35 0.08
N ILE A 129 9.59 5.43 0.85
CA ILE A 129 9.06 4.15 0.35
C ILE A 129 7.53 4.18 0.32
N SER A 130 6.94 3.66 -0.75
CA SER A 130 5.48 3.47 -0.80
C SER A 130 5.05 2.34 0.15
N ALA A 131 3.84 2.45 0.70
CA ALA A 131 3.11 1.23 1.04
C ALA A 131 2.82 0.53 -0.29
N ALA A 132 3.54 -0.53 -0.65
CA ALA A 132 3.33 -1.18 -1.94
C ALA A 132 2.03 -1.99 -1.92
N GLU A 133 1.47 -2.22 -3.10
CA GLU A 133 0.27 -3.00 -3.38
C GLU A 133 0.37 -4.44 -2.86
N MET A 134 -0.80 -5.02 -2.55
CA MET A 134 -0.97 -6.28 -1.84
C MET A 134 -0.45 -7.53 -2.55
N ASP A 135 0.05 -7.43 -3.78
CA ASP A 135 0.43 -8.61 -4.55
C ASP A 135 1.95 -8.78 -4.78
N VAL A 136 2.41 -9.97 -4.39
CA VAL A 136 3.73 -10.57 -4.65
C VAL A 136 4.97 -9.85 -4.09
N ARG A 137 4.82 -8.83 -3.25
CA ARG A 137 5.96 -8.24 -2.51
C ARG A 137 5.59 -8.09 -1.03
N PRO A 138 6.52 -8.37 -0.09
CA PRO A 138 6.19 -8.33 1.33
C PRO A 138 5.62 -6.96 1.68
N THR A 139 4.33 -6.98 2.01
CA THR A 139 3.56 -5.80 2.31
C THR A 139 3.97 -5.27 3.67
N PRO A 140 4.14 -3.96 3.77
CA PRO A 140 4.56 -3.35 5.00
C PRO A 140 3.40 -3.34 6.00
N PHE A 141 3.59 -3.70 7.27
CA PHE A 141 2.76 -3.38 8.45
C PHE A 141 1.71 -4.38 8.98
N GLY A 142 1.66 -4.47 10.33
CA GLY A 142 0.67 -5.19 11.13
C GLY A 142 0.88 -6.70 11.23
N GLY A 143 1.92 -7.17 11.93
CA GLY A 143 2.11 -8.61 12.22
C GLY A 143 3.13 -9.38 11.36
N ARG A 144 4.07 -8.71 10.69
CA ARG A 144 5.24 -9.34 10.01
C ARG A 144 6.57 -8.70 10.40
N GLU A 145 7.66 -9.45 10.18
CA GLU A 145 9.03 -9.16 10.62
C GLU A 145 9.65 -7.90 9.97
N ALA A 146 10.37 -7.13 10.79
CA ALA A 146 11.07 -5.89 10.47
C ALA A 146 12.03 -5.95 9.25
N ALA A 147 12.59 -7.13 8.95
CA ALA A 147 13.57 -7.33 7.89
C ALA A 147 13.05 -7.02 6.47
N SER A 148 11.73 -7.13 6.26
CA SER A 148 11.10 -6.85 4.96
C SER A 148 11.21 -5.38 4.54
N PHE A 149 11.24 -4.45 5.51
CA PHE A 149 11.35 -3.02 5.27
C PHE A 149 12.77 -2.57 5.00
N ALA A 150 13.73 -3.13 5.75
CA ALA A 150 15.13 -2.81 5.58
C ALA A 150 15.56 -3.03 4.14
N THR A 151 15.15 -4.15 3.51
CA THR A 151 15.49 -4.42 2.10
C THR A 151 15.02 -3.32 1.15
N ARG A 152 13.81 -2.78 1.37
CA ARG A 152 13.25 -1.70 0.53
C ARG A 152 13.86 -0.34 0.86
N ALA A 153 14.17 -0.09 2.12
CA ALA A 153 14.78 1.14 2.60
C ALA A 153 16.28 1.22 2.23
N GLN A 154 16.99 0.10 2.15
CA GLN A 154 18.42 0.03 1.85
C GLN A 154 18.74 0.17 0.36
N LYS A 155 17.80 -0.19 -0.52
CA LYS A 155 18.05 -0.34 -1.95
C LYS A 155 17.40 0.77 -2.77
N TYR A 156 17.90 0.95 -3.99
CA TYR A 156 17.35 1.81 -5.05
C TYR A 156 17.61 3.33 -4.92
N TRP A 157 18.54 3.75 -4.08
CA TRP A 157 18.84 5.18 -3.85
C TRP A 157 20.16 5.62 -4.47
N ASN A 158 20.14 6.79 -5.10
CA ASN A 158 21.35 7.49 -5.55
C ASN A 158 21.90 8.31 -4.39
N ILE A 159 22.82 7.72 -3.62
CA ILE A 159 23.49 8.38 -2.48
C ILE A 159 24.85 8.91 -2.91
N SER A 160 25.02 10.23 -2.80
CA SER A 160 26.27 10.91 -3.17
C SER A 160 27.44 10.36 -2.38
N ALA A 161 28.53 9.98 -3.06
CA ALA A 161 29.74 9.47 -2.43
C ALA A 161 30.31 10.43 -1.38
N ALA A 162 30.21 11.75 -1.61
CA ALA A 162 30.67 12.77 -0.67
C ALA A 162 29.85 12.81 0.63
N LYS A 163 28.59 12.36 0.61
CA LYS A 163 27.70 12.37 1.79
C LYS A 163 27.81 11.09 2.61
N ARG A 164 28.18 9.95 2.01
CA ARG A 164 28.23 8.63 2.66
C ARG A 164 28.99 8.60 3.99
N PRO A 165 30.18 9.23 4.14
CA PRO A 165 30.94 9.14 5.39
C PRO A 165 30.22 9.75 6.60
N GLY A 166 29.33 10.72 6.38
CA GLY A 166 28.56 11.40 7.43
C GLY A 166 27.21 10.76 7.75
N ILE A 167 26.81 9.71 7.03
CA ILE A 167 25.54 9.02 7.26
C ILE A 167 25.77 7.94 8.33
N ARG A 168 24.97 8.00 9.40
CA ARG A 168 24.93 7.03 10.51
C ARG A 168 23.57 6.40 10.68
N HIS A 169 22.52 7.00 10.13
CA HIS A 169 21.14 6.52 10.27
C HIS A 169 20.44 6.45 8.92
N LEU A 170 19.61 5.43 8.77
CA LEU A 170 18.65 5.32 7.68
C LEU A 170 17.25 5.47 8.28
N VAL A 171 16.46 6.40 7.74
CA VAL A 171 15.07 6.61 8.14
C VAL A 171 14.18 6.44 6.92
N ALA A 172 13.28 5.47 6.96
CA ALA A 172 12.28 5.26 5.92
C ALA A 172 11.00 6.02 6.24
N LEU A 173 10.49 6.77 5.26
CA LEU A 173 9.28 7.57 5.35
C LEU A 173 8.22 7.04 4.39
N LEU A 174 6.96 7.16 4.79
CA LEU A 174 5.83 6.80 3.95
C LEU A 174 5.66 7.79 2.80
N LYS A 175 5.84 7.31 1.57
CA LYS A 175 5.63 8.11 0.36
C LYS A 175 4.17 8.55 0.27
N GLY A 176 3.93 9.85 0.10
CA GLY A 176 2.59 10.44 0.00
C GLY A 176 1.80 10.49 1.31
N GLY A 177 2.28 9.87 2.38
CA GLY A 177 1.59 9.77 3.67
C GLY A 177 2.30 10.57 4.76
N GLY A 178 2.03 11.88 4.80
CA GLY A 178 2.21 12.73 5.98
C GLY A 178 3.60 12.84 6.63
N ASN A 179 4.65 12.27 6.02
CA ASN A 179 5.99 12.03 6.62
C ASN A 179 5.98 11.08 7.84
N VAL A 180 5.15 10.03 7.82
CA VAL A 180 5.19 9.02 8.87
C VAL A 180 6.47 8.18 8.76
N VAL A 181 7.16 7.98 9.89
CA VAL A 181 8.36 7.14 9.97
C VAL A 181 7.97 5.67 9.98
N LEU A 182 8.43 4.94 8.97
CA LEU A 182 8.14 3.52 8.79
C LEU A 182 9.17 2.62 9.47
N GLY A 183 10.39 3.12 9.62
CA GLY A 183 11.46 2.45 10.33
C GLY A 183 12.72 3.30 10.39
N SER A 184 13.59 2.98 11.34
CA SER A 184 14.87 3.63 11.56
C SER A 184 15.92 2.59 11.88
N TRP A 185 17.06 2.64 11.19
CA TRP A 185 18.15 1.68 11.34
C TRP A 185 19.50 2.37 11.51
N ARG A 186 20.43 1.67 12.18
CA ARG A 186 21.85 2.04 12.21
C ARG A 186 22.52 1.69 10.89
N VAL A 187 23.25 2.66 10.32
CA VAL A 187 24.11 2.43 9.16
C VAL A 187 25.47 1.95 9.63
N ASP A 188 25.95 0.86 9.04
CA ASP A 188 27.27 0.30 9.30
C ASP A 188 28.31 1.10 8.51
N SER A 189 29.02 2.00 9.20
CA SER A 189 29.99 2.90 8.59
C SER A 189 31.29 2.24 8.16
N GLU A 190 31.55 1.02 8.64
CA GLU A 190 32.76 0.26 8.33
C GLU A 190 32.58 -0.56 7.04
N LYS A 191 31.33 -0.91 6.72
CA LYS A 191 31.01 -1.60 5.47
C LYS A 191 31.05 -0.68 4.26
N ARG A 192 31.55 -1.24 3.17
CA ARG A 192 31.52 -0.59 1.86
C ARG A 192 30.08 -0.51 1.36
N TRP A 193 29.76 0.63 0.76
CA TRP A 193 28.50 0.83 0.05
C TRP A 193 28.60 0.17 -1.32
N GLU A 194 27.97 -0.98 -1.48
CA GLU A 194 28.05 -1.80 -2.69
C GLU A 194 27.08 -1.30 -3.77
N PRO A 195 27.49 -1.26 -5.05
CA PRO A 195 26.57 -1.04 -6.15
C PRO A 195 25.51 -2.16 -6.20
N ILE A 196 24.30 -1.83 -6.61
CA ILE A 196 23.24 -2.84 -6.78
C ILE A 196 23.57 -3.70 -8.01
N SER A 197 23.69 -5.01 -7.81
CA SER A 197 24.02 -6.00 -8.86
C SER A 197 22.80 -6.44 -9.68
N ASP A 198 21.92 -5.51 -10.06
CA ASP A 198 20.79 -5.84 -10.94
C ASP A 198 21.19 -5.61 -12.40
N TRP A 199 21.13 -6.67 -13.20
CA TRP A 199 21.44 -6.67 -14.64
C TRP A 199 20.56 -5.70 -15.46
N GLU A 200 19.37 -5.36 -14.97
CA GLU A 200 18.49 -4.30 -15.52
C GLU A 200 19.08 -2.88 -15.38
N SER A 201 20.06 -2.70 -14.50
CA SER A 201 20.69 -1.40 -14.21
C SER A 201 21.80 -1.04 -15.19
N LEU A 202 22.28 -2.00 -16.00
CA LEU A 202 23.43 -1.84 -16.88
C LEU A 202 23.17 -0.94 -18.10
N GLY A 203 21.96 -0.41 -18.32
CA GLY A 203 21.65 0.56 -19.39
C GLY A 203 20.99 1.86 -18.93
N SER A 204 20.77 2.03 -17.62
CA SER A 204 19.80 2.98 -17.08
C SER A 204 20.44 4.01 -16.12
N PRO A 205 19.83 5.19 -15.84
CA PRO A 205 20.25 6.15 -14.80
C PRO A 205 20.38 5.57 -13.36
N TYR A 206 20.20 4.26 -13.22
CA TYR A 206 20.22 3.49 -11.98
C TYR A 206 21.58 2.84 -11.66
N ARG A 207 22.59 2.95 -12.55
CA ARG A 207 23.96 2.41 -12.33
C ARG A 207 24.68 2.98 -11.10
N SER A 208 24.29 4.16 -10.62
CA SER A 208 24.92 4.85 -9.48
C SER A 208 24.25 4.53 -8.14
N ARG A 209 23.23 3.67 -8.13
CA ARG A 209 22.54 3.24 -6.92
C ARG A 209 23.42 2.33 -6.09
N VAL A 210 23.36 2.53 -4.77
CA VAL A 210 24.13 1.75 -3.80
C VAL A 210 23.19 1.16 -2.74
N VAL A 211 23.61 0.04 -2.16
CA VAL A 211 22.98 -0.54 -0.98
C VAL A 211 23.50 0.22 0.25
N ILE A 212 22.57 0.70 1.07
CA ILE A 212 22.89 1.31 2.37
C ILE A 212 23.25 0.17 3.34
N PRO A 213 24.48 0.08 3.84
CA PRO A 213 24.87 -0.99 4.75
C PRO A 213 24.23 -0.75 6.13
N LEU A 214 23.49 -1.73 6.65
CA LEU A 214 22.91 -1.64 8.00
C LEU A 214 23.63 -2.59 8.95
N VAL A 215 23.69 -2.19 10.23
CA VAL A 215 24.24 -3.02 11.31
C VAL A 215 23.33 -4.22 11.55
N ASP A 216 22.04 -3.97 11.79
CA ASP A 216 21.01 -4.99 11.96
C ASP A 216 19.75 -4.59 11.19
N PRO A 217 19.44 -5.23 10.04
CA PRO A 217 18.22 -4.98 9.28
C PRO A 217 16.92 -5.30 10.04
N SER A 218 16.96 -6.14 11.08
CA SER A 218 15.80 -6.52 11.87
C SER A 218 15.46 -5.51 12.98
N GLU A 219 16.39 -4.63 13.35
CA GLU A 219 16.18 -3.57 14.33
C GLU A 219 15.61 -2.30 13.66
N ASP A 220 14.33 -2.33 13.29
CA ASP A 220 13.70 -1.23 12.54
C ASP A 220 13.18 -0.06 13.39
N ASN A 221 13.46 -0.05 14.69
CA ASN A 221 13.09 1.02 15.61
C ASN A 221 14.27 1.48 16.49
N PHE A 222 15.48 1.52 15.93
CA PHE A 222 16.70 1.88 16.67
C PHE A 222 16.57 3.21 17.46
N ARG A 223 15.90 4.23 16.91
CA ARG A 223 15.77 5.55 17.55
C ARG A 223 14.46 5.76 18.33
N ASP A 224 13.65 4.72 18.47
CA ASP A 224 12.29 4.81 19.03
C ASP A 224 11.39 5.88 18.36
N ILE A 225 11.50 6.01 17.04
CA ILE A 225 10.78 7.01 16.23
C ILE A 225 9.78 6.39 15.25
N LYS A 226 9.77 5.06 15.10
CA LYS A 226 8.84 4.37 14.21
C LYS A 226 7.39 4.69 14.60
N GLY A 227 6.56 4.99 13.60
CA GLY A 227 5.16 5.40 13.77
C GLY A 227 4.95 6.88 14.09
N LYS A 228 5.99 7.63 14.47
CA LYS A 228 5.91 9.08 14.71
C LYS A 228 5.96 9.86 13.40
N ARG A 229 5.58 11.13 13.45
CA ARG A 229 5.62 12.04 12.29
C ARG A 229 6.94 12.79 12.22
N LEU A 230 7.59 12.80 11.06
CA LEU A 230 8.76 13.63 10.82
C LEU A 230 8.37 15.05 10.38
N VAL A 231 8.95 16.05 11.03
CA VAL A 231 8.73 17.49 10.80
C VAL A 231 10.03 18.16 10.34
N GLY A 232 9.92 19.27 9.63
CA GLY A 232 11.08 20.05 9.14
C GLY A 232 11.69 19.53 7.84
N LEU A 233 11.22 18.40 7.31
CA LEU A 233 11.70 17.83 6.04
C LEU A 233 10.57 17.14 5.30
N ARG A 234 10.51 17.31 3.97
CA ARG A 234 9.66 16.49 3.08
C ARG A 234 10.54 15.69 2.16
N ALA A 235 10.58 14.38 2.34
CA ALA A 235 11.28 13.51 1.42
C ALA A 235 10.42 13.29 0.17
N ASN A 236 10.85 13.84 -0.96
CA ASN A 236 10.26 13.54 -2.27
C ASN A 236 10.70 12.13 -2.73
N SER A 237 10.50 11.79 -4.01
CA SER A 237 10.86 10.48 -4.59
C SER A 237 12.36 10.10 -4.52
N GLY A 238 13.22 10.91 -3.89
CA GLY A 238 14.66 10.70 -3.74
C GLY A 238 15.16 10.90 -2.31
N PRO A 239 16.41 10.51 -2.03
CA PRO A 239 16.98 10.59 -0.69
C PRO A 239 17.21 12.04 -0.27
N VAL A 240 16.95 12.35 1.01
CA VAL A 240 17.24 13.66 1.62
C VAL A 240 18.18 13.46 2.81
N TYR A 241 19.07 14.41 3.05
CA TYR A 241 20.10 14.31 4.10
C TYR A 241 19.77 15.24 5.26
N GLY A 242 19.87 14.78 6.51
CA GLY A 242 19.53 15.57 7.69
C GLY A 242 20.34 16.86 7.81
N ASN A 243 21.63 16.84 7.48
CA ASN A 243 22.49 18.02 7.46
C ASN A 243 22.18 19.06 6.37
N SER A 244 21.17 18.82 5.54
CA SER A 244 20.71 19.76 4.50
C SER A 244 19.43 20.51 4.91
N VAL A 245 18.97 20.30 6.15
CA VAL A 245 17.86 21.03 6.77
C VAL A 245 18.46 22.19 7.55
N SER A 246 18.20 23.41 7.09
CA SER A 246 18.59 24.68 7.70
C SER A 246 17.39 25.61 7.76
#